data_AF-A7ANY0-F1
#
_entry.id   AF-A7ANY0-F1
#
_cell.length_a   1.000
_cell.length_b   1.000
_cell.length_c   1.000
_cell.angle_alpha   90.00
_cell.angle_beta   90.00
_cell.angle_gamma   90.00
#
_symmetry.space_group_name_H-M   'P 1'
#
loop_
_entity.id
_entity.type
_entity.pdbx_description
1 polymer ?
#
loop_
_entity_poly.entity_id
_entity_poly.type
_entity_poly.pdbx_seq_one_letter_code
_entity_poly.pdbx_strand_id
1 'polypeptide(L)'
;MSSDMQPSSSSSEFPVDVHRQIDAAGYYKKYLRQNVRPDGRKLRAFRTVSVSDLEGRYTPPNLLEGDGAVISSTRLTLGDTHVYCSVKALPVFCEVIMPPSLGSDDLLSVDIELPKQVQSYIYDANGHSANLNFSIASMLSNVLNSDDLIPKSQFRFEDILKRVTSQSTDAVCKYLSQRNLIWKFEVSIVCEEYDGNLTDSCAMVASFALRKAMLPIVLLDISNTSGSYIIRAIDQKLIESALSGDAEVMKLLHNNRRSIEQQLGIELENDNLVDYLSQNILPGSYVGIPLTITALPFTVTFLRFSEETFFVDPTSEEERLGTSVSVYCLSLSDGSFVTQPLNLTCCPGISSDIYSGLKAVALDVISCISNSDI
;
A
#
# COMPACT_ATOMS: atom_id res chain seq x y z
N MET A 1 -23.67 -65.49 28.92
CA MET A 1 -22.84 -64.43 29.53
C MET A 1 -21.86 -64.02 28.45
N SER A 2 -22.25 -63.00 27.68
CA SER A 2 -21.51 -62.48 26.53
C SER A 2 -20.36 -61.62 27.05
N SER A 3 -19.13 -62.02 26.77
CA SER A 3 -17.94 -61.21 27.00
C SER A 3 -17.68 -60.37 25.75
N ASP A 4 -18.22 -59.16 25.73
CA ASP A 4 -17.84 -58.12 24.76
C ASP A 4 -16.41 -57.68 25.07
N MET A 5 -15.44 -58.25 24.36
CA MET A 5 -14.13 -57.63 24.22
C MET A 5 -14.30 -56.40 23.33
N GLN A 6 -14.26 -55.21 23.94
CA GLN A 6 -13.99 -53.99 23.21
C GLN A 6 -12.63 -54.13 22.49
N PRO A 7 -12.53 -53.88 21.18
CA PRO A 7 -11.23 -53.78 20.55
C PRO A 7 -10.57 -52.51 21.08
N SER A 8 -9.42 -52.68 21.75
CA SER A 8 -8.50 -51.60 22.05
C SER A 8 -8.24 -50.84 20.76
N SER A 9 -8.68 -49.58 20.67
CA SER A 9 -8.35 -48.70 19.56
C SER A 9 -6.85 -48.44 19.60
N SER A 10 -6.09 -49.32 18.96
CA SER A 10 -4.72 -49.07 18.56
C SER A 10 -4.74 -47.82 17.71
N SER A 11 -4.41 -46.67 18.29
CA SER A 11 -4.12 -45.46 17.55
C SER A 11 -2.91 -45.79 16.67
N SER A 12 -3.17 -46.18 15.43
CA SER A 12 -2.13 -46.30 14.42
C SER A 12 -1.51 -44.91 14.32
N GLU A 13 -0.30 -44.74 14.86
CA GLU A 13 0.49 -43.54 14.65
C GLU A 13 0.81 -43.47 13.16
N PHE A 14 -0.08 -42.84 12.41
CA PHE A 14 0.20 -42.48 11.04
C PHE A 14 1.42 -41.56 11.03
N PRO A 15 2.28 -41.66 10.00
CA PRO A 15 3.29 -40.65 9.74
C PRO A 15 2.65 -39.25 9.76
N VAL A 16 3.37 -38.27 10.30
CA VAL A 16 2.88 -36.90 10.57
C VAL A 16 2.18 -36.30 9.35
N ASP A 17 2.74 -36.48 8.16
CA ASP A 17 2.20 -35.97 6.89
C ASP A 17 0.88 -36.62 6.49
N VAL A 18 0.75 -37.93 6.76
CA VAL A 18 -0.47 -38.70 6.48
C VAL A 18 -1.58 -38.29 7.43
N HIS A 19 -1.25 -38.07 8.71
CA HIS A 19 -2.21 -37.58 9.70
C HIS A 19 -2.71 -36.16 9.37
N ARG A 20 -1.82 -35.29 8.86
CA ARG A 20 -2.16 -33.93 8.41
C ARG A 20 -3.15 -33.93 7.25
N GLN A 21 -3.04 -34.88 6.32
CA GLN A 21 -3.96 -35.00 5.18
C GLN A 21 -5.31 -35.67 5.52
N ILE A 22 -5.31 -36.69 6.39
CA ILE A 22 -6.51 -37.47 6.72
C ILE A 22 -7.40 -36.74 7.74
N ASP A 23 -6.80 -36.15 8.78
CA ASP A 23 -7.51 -35.42 9.83
C ASP A 23 -6.71 -34.17 10.22
N ALA A 24 -6.77 -33.16 9.36
CA ALA A 24 -6.11 -31.88 9.57
C ALA A 24 -6.58 -31.21 10.88
N ALA A 25 -7.88 -31.25 11.19
CA ALA A 25 -8.41 -30.64 12.40
C ALA A 25 -7.90 -31.34 13.68
N GLY A 26 -7.90 -32.67 13.72
CA GLY A 26 -7.36 -33.44 14.83
C GLY A 26 -5.84 -33.29 14.98
N TYR A 27 -5.12 -33.19 13.85
CA TYR A 27 -3.70 -32.88 13.81
C TYR A 27 -3.40 -31.55 14.50
N TYR A 28 -4.04 -30.46 14.07
CA TYR A 28 -3.85 -29.12 14.65
C TYR A 28 -4.24 -29.08 16.13
N LYS A 29 -5.32 -29.76 16.51
CA LYS A 29 -5.77 -29.84 17.91
C LYS A 29 -4.71 -30.43 18.86
N LYS A 30 -3.86 -31.35 18.38
CA LYS A 30 -2.76 -31.92 19.18
C LYS A 30 -1.70 -30.87 19.53
N TYR A 31 -1.31 -30.03 18.57
CA TYR A 31 -0.32 -28.97 18.76
C TYR A 31 -0.88 -27.77 19.52
N LEU A 32 -2.13 -27.37 19.22
CA LEU A 32 -2.79 -26.26 19.89
C LEU A 32 -2.98 -26.50 21.40
N ARG A 33 -3.14 -27.75 21.84
CA ARG A 33 -3.12 -28.12 23.27
C ARG A 33 -1.81 -27.77 23.98
N GLN A 34 -0.72 -27.66 23.24
CA GLN A 34 0.60 -27.29 23.74
C GLN A 34 0.90 -25.79 23.53
N ASN A 35 -0.07 -25.00 23.04
CA ASN A 35 0.09 -23.59 22.68
C ASN A 35 1.18 -23.33 21.60
N VAL A 36 1.40 -24.31 20.74
CA VAL A 36 2.37 -24.27 19.64
C VAL A 36 1.65 -24.61 18.34
N ARG A 37 2.06 -24.00 17.24
CA ARG A 37 1.56 -24.29 15.89
C ARG A 37 2.42 -25.39 15.23
N PRO A 38 1.91 -26.09 14.21
CA PRO A 38 2.67 -27.15 13.55
C PRO A 38 3.99 -26.72 12.90
N ASP A 39 4.14 -25.42 12.62
CA ASP A 39 5.38 -24.79 12.14
C ASP A 39 6.37 -24.41 13.26
N GLY A 40 6.02 -24.67 14.53
CA GLY A 40 6.81 -24.34 15.71
C GLY A 40 6.58 -22.92 16.27
N ARG A 41 5.74 -22.09 15.64
CA ARG A 41 5.43 -20.74 16.13
C ARG A 41 4.47 -20.78 17.33
N LYS A 42 4.53 -19.73 18.15
CA LYS A 42 3.50 -19.47 19.19
C LYS A 42 2.23 -18.93 18.54
N LEU A 43 1.10 -19.01 19.26
CA LEU A 43 -0.20 -18.50 18.78
C LEU A 43 -0.21 -16.99 18.43
N ARG A 44 0.64 -16.19 19.08
CA ARG A 44 0.73 -14.73 18.88
C ARG A 44 1.94 -14.30 18.03
N ALA A 45 2.63 -15.24 17.38
CA ALA A 45 3.86 -14.95 16.64
C ALA A 45 3.60 -14.81 15.12
N PHE A 46 4.13 -13.75 14.53
CA PHE A 46 4.09 -13.49 13.09
C PHE A 46 5.18 -14.27 12.34
N ARG A 47 4.97 -14.48 11.03
CA ARG A 47 6.04 -14.85 10.11
C ARG A 47 7.07 -13.73 9.99
N THR A 48 8.27 -14.11 9.57
CA THR A 48 9.31 -13.14 9.22
C THR A 48 8.83 -12.30 8.05
N VAL A 49 8.86 -10.98 8.24
CA VAL A 49 8.55 -9.99 7.21
C VAL A 49 9.87 -9.49 6.63
N SER A 50 9.99 -9.50 5.31
CA SER A 50 11.05 -8.76 4.63
C SER A 50 10.46 -7.89 3.52
N VAL A 51 10.83 -6.61 3.56
CA VAL A 51 10.42 -5.60 2.58
C VAL A 51 11.63 -5.34 1.70
N SER A 52 11.49 -5.64 0.42
CA SER A 52 12.50 -5.31 -0.59
C SER A 52 11.97 -4.17 -1.43
N ASP A 53 12.79 -3.14 -1.58
CA ASP A 53 12.54 -2.13 -2.59
C ASP A 53 12.89 -2.73 -3.94
N LEU A 54 11.97 -2.64 -4.90
CA LEU A 54 12.28 -2.97 -6.28
C LEU A 54 12.78 -1.69 -6.94
N GLU A 55 13.89 -1.17 -6.43
CA GLU A 55 14.61 -0.08 -7.06
C GLU A 55 15.16 -0.59 -8.39
N GLY A 56 14.82 0.10 -9.48
CA GLY A 56 15.48 -0.19 -10.75
C GLY A 56 14.92 0.47 -12.01
N ARG A 57 13.65 0.91 -12.04
CA ARG A 57 13.10 1.61 -13.22
C ARG A 57 11.95 2.54 -12.85
N TYR A 58 12.26 3.70 -12.29
CA TYR A 58 11.28 4.79 -12.29
C TYR A 58 11.21 5.34 -13.71
N THR A 59 10.13 5.04 -14.43
CA THR A 59 9.82 5.76 -15.68
C THR A 59 9.23 7.11 -15.31
N PRO A 60 9.90 8.22 -15.66
CA PRO A 60 9.13 9.29 -16.28
C PRO A 60 9.92 10.14 -17.29
N PRO A 61 9.96 9.77 -18.58
CA PRO A 61 10.40 10.71 -19.62
C PRO A 61 9.25 11.58 -20.17
N ASN A 62 7.99 11.11 -20.15
CA ASN A 62 6.85 11.88 -20.62
C ASN A 62 5.62 11.59 -19.74
N LEU A 63 5.13 12.61 -19.03
CA LEU A 63 3.86 12.56 -18.30
C LEU A 63 2.73 12.91 -19.28
N LEU A 64 2.54 12.05 -20.29
CA LEU A 64 1.41 12.21 -21.21
C LEU A 64 0.10 11.99 -20.44
N GLU A 65 -0.92 12.78 -20.76
CA GLU A 65 -2.28 12.57 -20.24
C GLU A 65 -2.68 11.10 -20.44
N GLY A 66 -2.95 10.40 -19.32
CA GLY A 66 -3.38 9.00 -19.31
C GLY A 66 -2.28 7.94 -19.14
N ASP A 67 -1.00 8.24 -19.39
CA ASP A 67 0.07 7.21 -19.29
C ASP A 67 0.73 7.15 -17.90
N GLY A 68 0.70 8.25 -17.13
CA GLY A 68 1.12 8.32 -15.72
C GLY A 68 2.57 7.92 -15.43
N ALA A 69 3.00 8.09 -14.18
CA ALA A 69 4.34 7.73 -13.71
C ALA A 69 4.26 6.77 -12.53
N VAL A 70 5.08 5.72 -12.52
CA VAL A 70 5.19 4.84 -11.34
C VAL A 70 6.06 5.53 -10.31
N ILE A 71 5.46 5.87 -9.16
CA ILE A 71 6.10 6.68 -8.12
C ILE A 71 6.74 5.84 -7.02
N SER A 72 6.21 4.65 -6.77
CA SER A 72 6.79 3.69 -5.85
C SER A 72 6.44 2.27 -6.27
N SER A 73 7.36 1.37 -5.99
CA SER A 73 7.18 -0.07 -6.15
C SER A 73 7.77 -0.74 -4.91
N THR A 74 7.08 -1.71 -4.35
CA THR A 74 7.56 -2.39 -3.14
C THR A 74 7.16 -3.85 -3.19
N ARG A 75 8.11 -4.73 -2.85
CA ARG A 75 7.86 -6.16 -2.69
C ARG A 75 7.86 -6.51 -1.21
N LEU A 76 6.75 -7.08 -0.76
CA LEU A 76 6.60 -7.63 0.57
C LEU A 76 6.70 -9.15 0.50
N THR A 77 7.52 -9.71 1.38
CA THR A 77 7.60 -11.16 1.61
C THR A 77 7.25 -11.45 3.06
N LEU A 78 6.19 -12.23 3.27
CA LEU A 78 5.68 -12.63 4.57
C LEU A 78 5.74 -14.16 4.65
N GLY A 79 6.86 -14.70 5.12
CA GLY A 79 7.18 -16.11 4.91
C GLY A 79 7.12 -16.47 3.43
N ASP A 80 6.21 -17.39 3.08
CA ASP A 80 6.01 -17.88 1.70
C ASP A 80 4.94 -17.07 0.92
N THR A 81 4.33 -16.04 1.54
CA THR A 81 3.45 -15.11 0.82
C THR A 81 4.28 -13.99 0.18
N HIS A 82 4.10 -13.76 -1.12
CA HIS A 82 4.81 -12.73 -1.88
C HIS A 82 3.83 -11.77 -2.55
N VAL A 83 3.90 -10.50 -2.17
CA VAL A 83 3.02 -9.44 -2.68
C VAL A 83 3.85 -8.31 -3.27
N TYR A 84 3.44 -7.88 -4.45
CA TYR A 84 3.99 -6.75 -5.17
C TYR A 84 3.00 -5.59 -5.14
N CYS A 85 3.46 -4.38 -4.84
CA CYS A 85 2.65 -3.17 -4.94
C CYS A 85 3.33 -2.16 -5.86
N SER A 86 2.56 -1.55 -6.74
CA SER A 86 2.99 -0.43 -7.55
C SER A 86 2.00 0.73 -7.40
N VAL A 87 2.53 1.93 -7.16
CA VAL A 87 1.73 3.15 -7.09
C VAL A 87 2.04 3.98 -8.33
N LYS A 88 1.00 4.34 -9.07
CA LYS A 88 1.07 5.13 -10.29
C LYS A 88 0.38 6.47 -10.09
N ALA A 89 1.05 7.56 -10.45
CA ALA A 89 0.53 8.91 -10.44
C ALA A 89 0.13 9.38 -11.84
N LEU A 90 -1.12 9.78 -12.00
CA LEU A 90 -1.69 10.30 -13.23
C LEU A 90 -1.96 11.81 -13.08
N PRO A 91 -1.37 12.66 -13.93
CA PRO A 91 -1.75 14.06 -13.99
C PRO A 91 -3.09 14.19 -14.73
N VAL A 92 -4.08 14.81 -14.09
CA VAL A 92 -5.41 15.05 -14.66
C VAL A 92 -5.72 16.54 -14.58
N PHE A 93 -6.11 17.14 -15.70
CA PHE A 93 -6.65 18.49 -15.71
C PHE A 93 -8.16 18.45 -15.49
N CYS A 94 -8.62 19.23 -14.52
CA CYS A 94 -10.05 19.34 -14.24
C CYS A 94 -10.62 20.60 -14.91
N GLU A 95 -11.34 20.43 -16.02
CA GLU A 95 -11.95 21.55 -16.75
C GLU A 95 -13.20 22.13 -16.05
N VAL A 96 -13.85 21.36 -15.16
CA VAL A 96 -15.09 21.77 -14.47
C VAL A 96 -14.98 21.49 -12.97
N ILE A 97 -14.95 22.55 -12.17
CA ILE A 97 -15.06 22.46 -10.71
C ILE A 97 -16.51 22.11 -10.36
N MET A 98 -16.82 20.83 -10.18
CA MET A 98 -18.09 20.43 -9.58
C MET A 98 -18.06 20.69 -8.07
N PRO A 99 -19.19 21.09 -7.46
CA PRO A 99 -19.27 21.19 -6.00
C PRO A 99 -18.98 19.81 -5.37
N PRO A 100 -18.19 19.76 -4.27
CA PRO A 100 -17.75 18.51 -3.64
C PRO A 100 -18.89 17.61 -3.13
N SER A 101 -20.13 18.12 -3.12
CA SER A 101 -21.34 17.37 -2.78
C SER A 101 -21.88 16.46 -3.88
N LEU A 102 -21.40 16.59 -5.13
CA LEU A 102 -21.92 15.84 -6.28
C LEU A 102 -20.87 14.91 -6.95
N GLY A 103 -19.58 15.15 -6.69
CA GLY A 103 -18.49 14.28 -7.12
C GLY A 103 -17.74 13.74 -5.90
N SER A 104 -17.87 12.44 -5.63
CA SER A 104 -16.82 11.71 -4.91
C SER A 104 -15.66 11.55 -5.88
N ASP A 105 -14.85 12.61 -6.04
CA ASP A 105 -13.63 12.50 -6.83
C ASP A 105 -12.65 11.67 -6.00
N ASP A 106 -12.80 10.35 -6.08
CA ASP A 106 -11.85 9.41 -5.49
C ASP A 106 -10.50 9.64 -6.19
N LEU A 107 -9.60 10.32 -5.48
CA LEU A 107 -8.27 10.64 -5.99
C LEU A 107 -7.39 9.39 -5.99
N LEU A 108 -7.68 8.42 -5.13
CA LEU A 108 -6.95 7.17 -5.06
C LEU A 108 -7.89 6.02 -5.44
N SER A 109 -7.46 5.20 -6.40
CA SER A 109 -8.10 3.92 -6.72
C SER A 109 -7.15 2.79 -6.39
N VAL A 110 -7.66 1.78 -5.68
CA VAL A 110 -6.91 0.56 -5.32
C VAL A 110 -7.44 -0.61 -6.11
N ASP A 111 -6.54 -1.34 -6.76
CA ASP A 111 -6.84 -2.60 -7.43
C ASP A 111 -5.96 -3.72 -6.86
N ILE A 112 -6.57 -4.89 -6.67
CA ILE A 112 -5.88 -6.08 -6.13
C ILE A 112 -6.09 -7.23 -7.11
N GLU A 113 -5.03 -7.50 -7.88
CA GLU A 113 -5.00 -8.58 -8.83
C GLU A 113 -4.46 -9.86 -8.17
N LEU A 114 -5.20 -10.94 -8.36
CA LEU A 114 -4.80 -12.28 -7.96
C LEU A 114 -4.67 -13.14 -9.22
N PRO A 115 -3.49 -13.71 -9.51
CA PRO A 115 -3.34 -14.71 -10.56
C PRO A 115 -4.30 -15.89 -10.37
N LYS A 116 -4.74 -16.52 -11.46
CA LYS A 116 -5.72 -17.61 -11.41
C LYS A 116 -5.27 -18.78 -10.54
N GLN A 117 -3.98 -19.07 -10.53
CA GLN A 117 -3.36 -20.07 -9.67
C GLN A 117 -3.60 -19.72 -8.19
N VAL A 118 -3.30 -18.48 -7.80
CA VAL A 118 -3.49 -17.98 -6.43
C VAL A 118 -4.95 -17.98 -6.02
N GLN A 119 -5.85 -17.51 -6.90
CA GLN A 119 -7.29 -17.50 -6.62
C GLN A 119 -7.78 -18.87 -6.17
N SER A 120 -7.31 -19.95 -6.82
CA SER A 120 -7.68 -21.33 -6.50
C SER A 120 -7.18 -21.85 -5.14
N TYR A 121 -6.31 -21.13 -4.44
CA TYR A 121 -5.81 -21.52 -3.11
C TYR A 121 -6.50 -20.79 -1.96
N ILE A 122 -7.26 -19.73 -2.27
CA ILE A 122 -7.95 -18.92 -1.26
C ILE A 122 -9.23 -19.64 -0.83
N TYR A 123 -9.16 -20.24 0.36
CA TYR A 123 -10.26 -20.97 0.97
C TYR A 123 -10.30 -20.68 2.47
N ASP A 124 -11.49 -20.40 2.98
CA ASP A 124 -11.79 -20.34 4.40
C ASP A 124 -12.66 -21.54 4.82
N ALA A 125 -13.01 -21.65 6.11
CA ALA A 125 -13.93 -22.68 6.58
C ALA A 125 -15.36 -22.55 5.99
N ASN A 126 -15.74 -21.40 5.43
CA ASN A 126 -17.02 -21.18 4.77
C ASN A 126 -16.98 -21.56 3.27
N GLY A 127 -15.80 -21.82 2.71
CA GLY A 127 -15.60 -22.27 1.35
C GLY A 127 -14.62 -21.39 0.56
N HIS A 128 -14.90 -21.23 -0.73
CA HIS A 128 -14.01 -20.51 -1.63
C HIS A 128 -14.23 -19.00 -1.54
N SER A 129 -13.22 -18.24 -1.12
CA SER A 129 -13.34 -16.79 -0.85
C SER A 129 -12.84 -15.96 -2.05
N ALA A 130 -13.38 -16.24 -3.24
CA ALA A 130 -12.94 -15.63 -4.50
C ALA A 130 -13.06 -14.10 -4.55
N ASN A 131 -13.93 -13.51 -3.74
CA ASN A 131 -14.18 -12.07 -3.72
C ASN A 131 -13.38 -11.31 -2.64
N LEU A 132 -12.51 -12.00 -1.90
CA LEU A 132 -11.78 -11.38 -0.79
C LEU A 132 -10.90 -10.21 -1.28
N ASN A 133 -10.28 -10.32 -2.46
CA ASN A 133 -9.50 -9.25 -3.06
C ASN A 133 -10.34 -7.99 -3.33
N PHE A 134 -11.55 -8.11 -3.88
CA PHE A 134 -12.42 -6.95 -4.13
C PHE A 134 -12.86 -6.28 -2.82
N SER A 135 -13.15 -7.07 -1.78
CA SER A 135 -13.49 -6.55 -0.46
C SER A 135 -12.33 -5.78 0.18
N ILE A 136 -11.11 -6.32 0.08
CA ILE A 136 -9.90 -5.65 0.59
C ILE A 136 -9.60 -4.40 -0.25
N ALA A 137 -9.74 -4.45 -1.57
CA ALA A 137 -9.51 -3.32 -2.47
C ALA A 137 -10.48 -2.16 -2.17
N SER A 138 -11.78 -2.45 -2.02
CA SER A 138 -12.79 -1.44 -1.66
C SER A 138 -12.53 -0.87 -0.27
N MET A 139 -12.16 -1.71 0.71
CA MET A 139 -11.79 -1.26 2.04
C MET A 139 -10.59 -0.29 1.98
N LEU A 140 -9.49 -0.70 1.33
CA LEU A 140 -8.30 0.14 1.19
C LEU A 140 -8.61 1.43 0.43
N SER A 141 -9.40 1.37 -0.64
CA SER A 141 -9.82 2.57 -1.39
C SER A 141 -10.59 3.55 -0.51
N ASN A 142 -11.55 3.08 0.28
CA ASN A 142 -12.32 3.94 1.19
C ASN A 142 -11.42 4.58 2.26
N VAL A 143 -10.49 3.80 2.79
CA VAL A 143 -9.56 4.27 3.82
C VAL A 143 -8.60 5.29 3.22
N LEU A 144 -7.97 5.00 2.08
CA LEU A 144 -7.00 5.91 1.46
C LEU A 144 -7.63 7.22 0.97
N ASN A 145 -8.91 7.21 0.60
CA ASN A 145 -9.64 8.43 0.26
C ASN A 145 -10.18 9.21 1.47
N SER A 146 -10.00 8.69 2.70
CA SER A 146 -10.30 9.45 3.92
C SER A 146 -9.29 10.59 4.10
N ASP A 147 -9.79 11.78 4.44
CA ASP A 147 -8.94 12.96 4.64
C ASP A 147 -8.02 12.82 5.87
N ASP A 148 -8.34 11.87 6.77
CA ASP A 148 -7.57 11.56 7.98
C ASP A 148 -6.21 10.91 7.66
N LEU A 149 -6.10 10.18 6.54
CA LEU A 149 -4.86 9.51 6.15
C LEU A 149 -3.92 10.43 5.35
N ILE A 150 -4.46 10.99 4.27
CA ILE A 150 -3.71 11.68 3.24
C ILE A 150 -4.44 13.00 2.95
N PRO A 151 -3.86 14.15 3.35
CA PRO A 151 -4.47 15.44 3.06
C PRO A 151 -4.63 15.65 1.54
N LYS A 152 -5.87 15.75 1.06
CA LYS A 152 -6.18 15.95 -0.38
C LYS A 152 -5.58 17.24 -0.97
N SER A 153 -5.26 18.21 -0.12
CA SER A 153 -4.61 19.46 -0.52
C SER A 153 -3.23 19.24 -1.16
N GLN A 154 -2.53 18.14 -0.84
CA GLN A 154 -1.22 17.87 -1.43
C GLN A 154 -1.29 17.42 -2.90
N PHE A 155 -2.46 17.01 -3.39
CA PHE A 155 -2.66 16.57 -4.77
C PHE A 155 -3.07 17.69 -5.71
N ARG A 156 -3.45 18.85 -5.16
CA ARG A 156 -3.91 20.00 -5.94
C ARG A 156 -2.77 20.97 -6.15
N PHE A 157 -2.46 21.26 -7.41
CA PHE A 157 -1.42 22.22 -7.75
C PHE A 157 -1.68 23.61 -7.17
N GLU A 158 -2.94 24.04 -7.10
CA GLU A 158 -3.33 25.33 -6.51
C GLU A 158 -2.94 25.45 -5.03
N ASP A 159 -3.08 24.37 -4.27
CA ASP A 159 -2.79 24.38 -2.83
C ASP A 159 -1.28 24.26 -2.55
N ILE A 160 -0.52 23.60 -3.44
CA ILE A 160 0.95 23.64 -3.43
C ILE A 160 1.43 25.08 -3.63
N LEU A 161 0.85 25.80 -4.60
CA LEU A 161 1.20 27.21 -4.88
C LEU A 161 0.93 28.15 -3.70
N LYS A 162 -0.15 27.93 -2.93
CA LYS A 162 -0.50 28.78 -1.77
C LYS A 162 0.49 28.69 -0.62
N ARG A 163 1.28 27.61 -0.51
CA ARG A 163 2.27 27.43 0.56
C ARG A 163 3.43 28.42 0.45
N VAL A 164 3.78 28.83 -0.77
CA VAL A 164 4.87 29.76 -1.04
C VAL A 164 4.29 31.15 -1.20
N THR A 165 4.33 31.92 -0.12
CA THR A 165 3.81 33.30 -0.09
C THR A 165 4.71 34.19 -0.94
N SER A 166 4.41 34.32 -2.23
CA SER A 166 5.03 35.32 -3.11
C SER A 166 4.12 35.60 -4.30
N GLN A 167 3.51 36.79 -4.30
CA GLN A 167 2.78 37.36 -5.43
C GLN A 167 3.73 37.55 -6.63
N SER A 168 3.95 36.51 -7.42
CA SER A 168 4.53 36.67 -8.76
C SER A 168 3.91 35.65 -9.72
N THR A 169 3.02 36.15 -10.59
CA THR A 169 2.21 35.34 -11.51
C THR A 169 2.96 35.10 -12.81
N ASP A 170 3.75 34.03 -12.87
CA ASP A 170 4.29 33.55 -14.14
C ASP A 170 3.19 32.91 -14.99
N ALA A 171 3.34 32.98 -16.33
CA ALA A 171 2.38 32.44 -17.28
C ALA A 171 2.17 30.93 -17.13
N VAL A 172 3.24 30.20 -16.78
CA VAL A 172 3.24 28.75 -16.51
C VAL A 172 2.38 28.42 -15.29
N CYS A 173 2.61 29.10 -14.17
CA CYS A 173 1.85 28.89 -12.94
C CYS A 173 0.37 29.26 -13.14
N LYS A 174 0.09 30.37 -13.84
CA LYS A 174 -1.27 30.76 -14.19
C LYS A 174 -1.97 29.71 -15.06
N TYR A 175 -1.27 29.13 -16.03
CA TYR A 175 -1.83 28.07 -16.89
C TYR A 175 -2.20 26.82 -16.07
N LEU A 176 -1.30 26.36 -15.21
CA LEU A 176 -1.53 25.18 -14.36
C LEU A 176 -2.66 25.41 -13.33
N SER A 177 -2.72 26.62 -12.74
CA SER A 177 -3.82 26.99 -11.84
C SER A 177 -5.16 27.10 -12.58
N GLN A 178 -5.19 27.64 -13.80
CA GLN A 178 -6.42 27.77 -14.58
C GLN A 178 -6.99 26.41 -15.00
N ARG A 179 -6.13 25.42 -15.23
CA ARG A 179 -6.51 24.06 -15.63
C ARG A 179 -6.76 23.11 -14.46
N ASN A 180 -6.59 23.57 -13.22
CA ASN A 180 -6.72 22.77 -11.99
C ASN A 180 -6.06 21.39 -12.14
N LEU A 181 -4.72 21.38 -12.23
CA LEU A 181 -3.97 20.13 -12.24
C LEU A 181 -4.16 19.39 -10.90
N ILE A 182 -4.65 18.16 -10.98
CA ILE A 182 -4.86 17.24 -9.87
C ILE A 182 -4.07 15.95 -10.14
N TRP A 183 -3.46 15.41 -9.10
CA TRP A 183 -2.88 14.07 -9.13
C TRP A 183 -3.91 13.02 -8.74
N LYS A 184 -4.16 12.07 -9.64
CA LYS A 184 -4.90 10.83 -9.34
C LYS A 184 -3.92 9.69 -9.16
N PHE A 185 -4.09 8.88 -8.14
CA PHE A 185 -3.24 7.72 -7.86
C PHE A 185 -3.96 6.40 -8.12
N GLU A 186 -3.24 5.49 -8.74
CA GLU A 186 -3.66 4.11 -8.93
C GLU A 186 -2.69 3.21 -8.18
N VAL A 187 -3.19 2.54 -7.14
CA VAL A 187 -2.43 1.57 -6.35
C VAL A 187 -2.80 0.18 -6.87
N SER A 188 -1.87 -0.49 -7.54
CA SER A 188 -2.05 -1.85 -8.03
C SER A 188 -1.24 -2.82 -7.18
N ILE A 189 -1.92 -3.76 -6.56
CA ILE A 189 -1.34 -4.80 -5.71
C ILE A 189 -1.52 -6.14 -6.41
N VAL A 190 -0.43 -6.90 -6.58
CA VAL A 190 -0.43 -8.22 -7.19
C VAL A 190 0.13 -9.23 -6.19
N CYS A 191 -0.62 -10.30 -5.91
CA CYS A 191 -0.15 -11.40 -5.06
C CYS A 191 0.41 -12.51 -5.96
N GLU A 192 1.72 -12.73 -5.96
CA GLU A 192 2.35 -13.77 -6.80
C GLU A 192 2.22 -15.16 -6.17
N GLU A 193 2.52 -15.23 -4.87
CA GLU A 193 2.49 -16.47 -4.09
C GLU A 193 1.66 -16.25 -2.83
N TYR A 194 0.72 -17.17 -2.58
CA TYR A 194 -0.21 -17.07 -1.47
C TYR A 194 -0.02 -18.22 -0.50
N ASP A 195 0.39 -17.89 0.72
CA ASP A 195 0.36 -18.77 1.87
C ASP A 195 -0.44 -18.16 3.03
N GLY A 196 -1.60 -17.58 2.73
CA GLY A 196 -2.51 -17.03 3.76
C GLY A 196 -2.18 -15.60 4.21
N ASN A 197 -3.12 -15.04 4.96
CA ASN A 197 -3.13 -13.67 5.48
C ASN A 197 -2.99 -12.58 4.39
N LEU A 198 -3.89 -12.61 3.40
CA LEU A 198 -3.90 -11.63 2.31
C LEU A 198 -4.15 -10.20 2.81
N THR A 199 -5.06 -10.03 3.79
CA THR A 199 -5.48 -8.71 4.29
C THR A 199 -4.29 -7.94 4.87
N ASP A 200 -3.51 -8.55 5.76
CA ASP A 200 -2.36 -7.90 6.39
C ASP A 200 -1.25 -7.63 5.39
N SER A 201 -1.02 -8.57 4.46
CA SER A 201 -0.02 -8.40 3.41
C SER A 201 -0.35 -7.21 2.51
N CYS A 202 -1.61 -7.07 2.08
CA CYS A 202 -2.06 -5.96 1.23
C CYS A 202 -2.04 -4.61 1.97
N ALA A 203 -2.50 -4.55 3.22
CA ALA A 203 -2.46 -3.32 4.00
C ALA A 203 -1.02 -2.87 4.28
N MET A 204 -0.15 -3.81 4.64
CA MET A 204 1.25 -3.54 4.94
C MET A 204 2.02 -3.06 3.71
N VAL A 205 1.89 -3.73 2.56
CA VAL A 205 2.59 -3.33 1.33
C VAL A 205 2.11 -1.97 0.82
N ALA A 206 0.81 -1.67 0.93
CA ALA A 206 0.26 -0.36 0.57
C ALA A 206 0.84 0.75 1.45
N SER A 207 0.92 0.53 2.77
CA SER A 207 1.52 1.47 3.72
C SER A 207 3.00 1.74 3.44
N PHE A 208 3.79 0.71 3.15
CA PHE A 208 5.20 0.88 2.78
C PHE A 208 5.36 1.60 1.44
N ALA A 209 4.56 1.24 0.43
CA ALA A 209 4.62 1.87 -0.88
C ALA A 209 4.22 3.35 -0.83
N LEU A 210 3.23 3.72 -0.02
CA LEU A 210 2.80 5.11 0.16
C LEU A 210 3.85 5.93 0.91
N ARG A 211 4.49 5.37 1.95
CA ARG A 211 5.57 6.06 2.68
C ARG A 211 6.77 6.41 1.79
N LYS A 212 7.03 5.60 0.77
CA LYS A 212 8.11 5.81 -0.20
C LYS A 212 7.70 6.61 -1.43
N ALA A 213 6.41 6.87 -1.63
CA ALA A 213 5.91 7.54 -2.81
C ALA A 213 6.34 9.01 -2.87
N MET A 214 6.88 9.42 -4.01
CA MET A 214 7.29 10.79 -4.30
C MET A 214 6.51 11.35 -5.47
N LEU A 215 5.87 12.51 -5.30
CA LEU A 215 5.16 13.21 -6.38
C LEU A 215 6.17 13.84 -7.36
N PRO A 216 6.13 13.53 -8.67
CA PRO A 216 7.05 14.12 -9.64
C PRO A 216 6.80 15.61 -9.83
N ILE A 217 7.88 16.38 -9.96
CA ILE A 217 7.81 17.80 -10.28
C ILE A 217 7.47 17.97 -11.76
N VAL A 218 6.46 18.80 -12.04
CA VAL A 218 5.93 19.04 -13.38
C VAL A 218 6.58 20.26 -14.02
N LEU A 219 6.97 20.09 -15.27
CA LEU A 219 7.42 21.11 -16.20
C LEU A 219 6.42 21.24 -17.35
N LEU A 220 6.18 22.47 -17.82
CA LEU A 220 5.46 22.70 -19.07
C LEU A 220 6.45 22.90 -20.21
N ASP A 221 6.36 22.02 -21.20
CA ASP A 221 7.06 22.14 -22.47
C ASP A 221 6.09 22.54 -23.59
N ILE A 222 6.55 23.35 -24.54
CA ILE A 222 5.74 23.78 -25.69
C ILE A 222 6.15 22.90 -26.87
N SER A 223 5.25 22.03 -27.32
CA SER A 223 5.52 21.22 -28.51
C SER A 223 5.56 22.12 -29.75
N ASN A 224 6.72 22.20 -30.41
CA ASN A 224 6.91 23.00 -31.62
C ASN A 224 6.02 22.52 -32.79
N THR A 225 5.52 21.28 -32.75
CA THR A 225 4.73 20.65 -33.81
C THR A 225 3.23 20.92 -33.72
N SER A 226 2.69 21.16 -32.52
CA SER A 226 1.24 21.21 -32.29
C SER A 226 0.80 22.47 -31.55
N GLY A 227 1.74 23.28 -31.02
CA GLY A 227 1.44 24.44 -30.20
C GLY A 227 0.73 24.11 -28.87
N SER A 228 0.63 22.82 -28.54
CA SER A 228 0.07 22.33 -27.29
C SER A 228 1.15 22.22 -26.22
N TYR A 229 0.75 22.51 -24.99
CA TYR A 229 1.59 22.32 -23.80
C TYR A 229 1.62 20.84 -23.43
N ILE A 230 2.81 20.30 -23.17
CA ILE A 230 3.03 18.93 -22.71
C ILE A 230 3.62 19.00 -21.29
N ILE A 231 3.13 18.13 -20.40
CA ILE A 231 3.68 17.93 -19.06
C ILE A 231 4.90 17.01 -19.15
N ARG A 232 6.02 17.45 -18.61
CA ARG A 232 7.25 16.64 -18.49
C ARG A 232 7.71 16.62 -17.02
N ALA A 233 8.25 15.49 -16.58
CA ALA A 233 8.85 15.37 -15.24
C ALA A 233 10.34 15.73 -15.29
N ILE A 234 10.92 16.15 -14.16
CA ILE A 234 12.37 16.34 -14.03
C ILE A 234 13.04 14.97 -13.80
N ASP A 235 13.61 14.40 -14.87
CA ASP A 235 14.35 13.14 -14.86
C ASP A 235 15.89 13.35 -14.81
N GLN A 236 16.62 12.33 -14.37
CA GLN A 236 18.09 12.31 -14.38
C GLN A 236 18.66 12.63 -15.77
N LYS A 237 18.05 12.10 -16.84
CA LYS A 237 18.51 12.36 -18.22
C LYS A 237 18.41 13.83 -18.62
N LEU A 238 17.38 14.54 -18.14
CA LEU A 238 17.24 15.99 -18.40
C LEU A 238 18.31 16.77 -17.65
N ILE A 239 18.64 16.38 -16.44
CA ILE A 239 19.71 17.02 -15.66
C ILE A 239 21.08 16.72 -16.25
N GLU A 240 21.36 15.49 -16.68
CA GLU A 240 22.59 15.15 -17.41
C GLU A 240 22.71 15.95 -18.71
N SER A 241 21.60 16.12 -19.46
CA SER A 241 21.57 16.94 -20.67
C SER A 241 21.79 18.42 -20.37
N ALA A 242 21.22 18.93 -19.27
CA ALA A 242 21.46 20.30 -18.80
C ALA A 242 22.91 20.53 -18.37
N LEU A 243 23.52 19.58 -17.64
CA LEU A 243 24.94 19.59 -17.26
C LEU A 243 25.86 19.52 -18.49
N SER A 244 25.44 18.82 -19.56
CA SER A 244 26.16 18.78 -20.84
C SER A 244 26.05 20.09 -21.65
N GLY A 245 25.22 21.04 -21.22
CA GLY A 245 25.10 22.37 -21.82
C GLY A 245 24.09 22.49 -22.96
N ASP A 246 23.09 21.61 -23.03
CA ASP A 246 22.03 21.72 -24.05
C ASP A 246 21.20 22.99 -23.85
N ALA A 247 21.24 23.89 -24.85
CA ALA A 247 20.57 25.19 -24.80
C ALA A 247 19.04 25.08 -24.74
N GLU A 248 18.44 24.03 -25.31
CA GLU A 248 16.99 23.83 -25.29
C GLU A 248 16.50 23.44 -23.90
N VAL A 249 17.19 22.51 -23.24
CA VAL A 249 16.88 22.05 -21.88
C VAL A 249 17.12 23.17 -20.86
N MET A 250 18.21 23.93 -21.00
CA MET A 250 18.50 25.07 -20.14
C MET A 250 17.43 26.17 -20.27
N LYS A 251 16.95 26.42 -21.49
CA LYS A 251 15.83 27.36 -21.72
C LYS A 251 14.53 26.84 -21.11
N LEU A 252 14.27 25.53 -21.19
CA LEU A 252 13.09 24.91 -20.58
C LEU A 252 13.10 25.03 -19.05
N LEU A 253 14.23 24.71 -18.42
CA LEU A 253 14.42 24.85 -16.97
C LEU A 253 14.30 26.31 -16.53
N HIS A 254 14.86 27.24 -17.29
CA HIS A 254 14.75 28.67 -16.99
C HIS A 254 13.30 29.17 -17.09
N ASN A 255 12.57 28.76 -18.13
CA ASN A 255 11.16 29.13 -18.32
C ASN A 255 10.24 28.56 -17.22
N ASN A 256 10.57 27.39 -16.68
CA ASN A 256 9.79 26.73 -15.63
C ASN A 256 10.32 27.01 -14.21
N ARG A 257 11.39 27.79 -14.06
CA ARG A 257 12.11 27.95 -12.79
C ARG A 257 11.22 28.28 -11.60
N ARG A 258 10.36 29.30 -11.71
CA ARG A 258 9.50 29.67 -10.58
C ARG A 258 8.47 28.60 -10.25
N SER A 259 8.02 27.84 -11.26
CA SER A 259 7.14 26.69 -11.03
C SER A 259 7.86 25.56 -10.28
N ILE A 260 9.15 25.35 -10.56
CA ILE A 260 10.01 24.38 -9.86
C ILE A 260 10.24 24.83 -8.41
N GLU A 261 10.63 26.10 -8.20
CA GLU A 261 10.83 26.71 -6.88
C GLU A 261 9.56 26.64 -6.02
N GLN A 262 8.40 26.94 -6.61
CA GLN A 262 7.11 26.87 -5.92
C GLN A 262 6.67 25.44 -5.59
N GLN A 263 6.96 24.47 -6.46
CA GLN A 263 6.69 23.06 -6.20
C GLN A 263 7.60 22.50 -5.10
N LEU A 264 8.89 22.87 -5.12
CA LEU A 264 9.87 22.45 -4.10
C LEU A 264 9.73 23.20 -2.77
N GLY A 265 9.11 24.37 -2.77
CA GLY A 265 9.03 25.24 -1.59
C GLY A 265 10.36 25.92 -1.25
N ILE A 266 11.21 26.18 -2.25
CA ILE A 266 12.57 26.71 -2.06
C ILE A 266 12.76 27.95 -2.93
N GLU A 267 13.38 28.98 -2.36
CA GLU A 267 13.88 30.13 -3.11
C GLU A 267 15.36 29.88 -3.46
N LEU A 268 15.66 29.64 -4.75
CA LEU A 268 17.03 29.40 -5.21
C LEU A 268 17.64 30.68 -5.78
N GLU A 269 18.91 30.95 -5.44
CA GLU A 269 19.71 31.97 -6.14
C GLU A 269 20.15 31.46 -7.53
N ASN A 270 20.26 32.38 -8.51
CA ASN A 270 20.20 32.14 -9.96
C ASN A 270 21.13 31.04 -10.53
N ASP A 271 22.27 30.75 -9.89
CA ASP A 271 23.31 29.88 -10.47
C ASP A 271 23.30 28.44 -9.92
N ASN A 272 22.50 28.13 -8.89
CA ASN A 272 22.59 26.85 -8.17
C ASN A 272 21.48 25.84 -8.50
N LEU A 273 20.58 26.13 -9.46
CA LEU A 273 19.40 25.29 -9.68
C LEU A 273 19.75 23.89 -10.20
N VAL A 274 20.63 23.78 -11.19
CA VAL A 274 21.02 22.47 -11.76
C VAL A 274 21.81 21.65 -10.73
N ASP A 275 22.70 22.31 -9.99
CA ASP A 275 23.47 21.68 -8.91
C ASP A 275 22.54 21.18 -7.79
N TYR A 276 21.55 21.99 -7.40
CA TYR A 276 20.54 21.61 -6.41
C TYR A 276 19.70 20.42 -6.89
N LEU A 277 19.25 20.42 -8.15
CA LEU A 277 18.51 19.29 -8.71
C LEU A 277 19.38 18.02 -8.77
N SER A 278 20.66 18.15 -9.10
CA SER A 278 21.59 17.01 -9.14
C SER A 278 21.84 16.36 -7.77
N GLN A 279 21.82 17.15 -6.69
CA GLN A 279 22.00 16.64 -5.33
C GLN A 279 20.76 15.95 -4.76
N ASN A 280 19.56 16.30 -5.27
CA ASN A 280 18.29 15.77 -4.78
C ASN A 280 17.72 14.62 -5.63
N ILE A 281 18.43 14.21 -6.68
CA ILE A 281 18.06 13.02 -7.45
C ILE A 281 18.65 11.76 -6.81
N LEU A 282 17.80 10.77 -6.57
CA LEU A 282 18.27 9.40 -6.36
C LEU A 282 18.73 8.81 -7.70
N PRO A 283 19.83 8.04 -7.73
CA PRO A 283 20.36 7.46 -8.95
C PRO A 283 19.29 6.58 -9.65
N GLY A 284 18.98 6.91 -10.89
CA GLY A 284 17.96 6.23 -11.71
C GLY A 284 16.51 6.69 -11.46
N SER A 285 16.30 7.82 -10.77
CA SER A 285 14.98 8.36 -10.43
C SER A 285 14.80 9.83 -10.87
N TYR A 286 13.61 10.36 -10.61
CA TYR A 286 13.20 11.75 -10.89
C TYR A 286 13.21 12.60 -9.62
N VAL A 287 13.18 13.93 -9.77
CA VAL A 287 13.01 14.84 -8.62
C VAL A 287 11.54 14.89 -8.23
N GLY A 288 11.25 14.57 -6.96
CA GLY A 288 9.89 14.55 -6.46
C GLY A 288 9.74 15.06 -5.03
N ILE A 289 8.49 15.32 -4.64
CA ILE A 289 8.09 15.77 -3.31
C ILE A 289 7.57 14.55 -2.55
N PRO A 290 8.13 14.19 -1.39
CA PRO A 290 7.61 13.07 -0.60
C PRO A 290 6.17 13.35 -0.15
N LEU A 291 5.33 12.32 -0.15
CA LEU A 291 3.96 12.44 0.34
C LEU A 291 3.94 12.69 1.85
N THR A 292 3.11 13.66 2.26
CA THR A 292 2.79 13.87 3.68
C THR A 292 1.67 12.93 4.08
N ILE A 293 1.98 11.98 4.95
CA ILE A 293 1.05 10.97 5.45
C ILE A 293 0.85 11.22 6.95
N THR A 294 -0.41 11.42 7.37
CA THR A 294 -0.76 11.71 8.77
C THR A 294 -0.86 10.42 9.59
N ALA A 295 -1.28 9.34 8.96
CA ALA A 295 -1.46 8.05 9.61
C ALA A 295 -1.16 6.89 8.63
N LEU A 296 -0.80 5.72 9.18
CA LEU A 296 -0.57 4.52 8.39
C LEU A 296 -1.62 3.45 8.71
N PRO A 297 -2.28 2.87 7.68
CA PRO A 297 -3.20 1.77 7.86
C PRO A 297 -2.45 0.45 8.08
N PHE A 298 -2.75 -0.23 9.18
CA PHE A 298 -2.31 -1.59 9.45
C PHE A 298 -3.53 -2.48 9.71
N THR A 299 -3.40 -3.76 9.38
CA THR A 299 -4.35 -4.78 9.81
C THR A 299 -3.62 -5.90 10.51
N VAL A 300 -4.30 -6.50 11.47
CA VAL A 300 -3.86 -7.72 12.14
C VAL A 300 -4.96 -8.76 12.04
N THR A 301 -4.68 -9.85 11.34
CA THR A 301 -5.63 -10.93 11.09
C THR A 301 -5.46 -12.05 12.10
N PHE A 302 -6.58 -12.43 12.71
CA PHE A 302 -6.70 -13.49 13.68
C PHE A 302 -7.55 -14.61 13.09
N LEU A 303 -7.09 -15.86 13.18
CA LEU A 303 -7.93 -17.00 12.87
C LEU A 303 -8.56 -17.54 14.14
N ARG A 304 -9.88 -17.76 14.08
CA ARG A 304 -10.65 -18.52 15.06
C ARG A 304 -10.65 -20.00 14.67
N PHE A 305 -9.98 -20.82 15.47
CA PHE A 305 -10.00 -22.29 15.32
C PHE A 305 -11.07 -22.96 16.20
N SER A 306 -11.33 -22.41 17.38
CA SER A 306 -12.36 -22.87 18.32
C SER A 306 -13.05 -21.67 18.97
N GLU A 307 -13.98 -21.88 19.91
CA GLU A 307 -14.65 -20.76 20.57
C GLU A 307 -13.70 -19.85 21.37
N GLU A 308 -12.60 -20.40 21.88
CA GLU A 308 -11.66 -19.69 22.75
C GLU A 308 -10.26 -19.55 22.16
N THR A 309 -9.94 -20.29 21.08
CA THR A 309 -8.59 -20.30 20.50
C THR A 309 -8.49 -19.41 19.27
N PHE A 310 -7.72 -18.33 19.42
CA PHE A 310 -7.32 -17.44 18.36
C PHE A 310 -5.80 -17.47 18.17
N PHE A 311 -5.36 -17.38 16.91
CA PHE A 311 -3.96 -17.15 16.60
C PHE A 311 -3.79 -16.14 15.47
N VAL A 312 -2.64 -15.49 15.47
CA VAL A 312 -2.34 -14.36 14.58
C VAL A 312 -1.60 -14.86 13.34
N ASP A 313 -1.81 -14.17 12.22
CA ASP A 313 -1.12 -14.45 10.95
C ASP A 313 -1.26 -15.92 10.51
N PRO A 314 -2.48 -16.33 10.11
CA PRO A 314 -2.73 -17.69 9.66
C PRO A 314 -2.08 -17.98 8.30
N THR A 315 -1.64 -19.22 8.15
CA THR A 315 -1.19 -19.80 6.87
C THR A 315 -2.39 -20.24 6.04
N SER A 316 -2.15 -20.52 4.76
CA SER A 316 -3.20 -20.98 3.84
C SER A 316 -3.89 -22.27 4.31
N GLU A 317 -3.17 -23.15 5.00
CA GLU A 317 -3.75 -24.38 5.56
C GLU A 317 -4.63 -24.10 6.76
N GLU A 318 -4.22 -23.19 7.63
CA GLU A 318 -4.99 -22.83 8.82
C GLU A 318 -6.27 -22.10 8.45
N GLU A 319 -6.24 -21.24 7.44
CA GLU A 319 -7.45 -20.57 6.93
C GLU A 319 -8.53 -21.57 6.48
N ARG A 320 -8.14 -22.70 5.89
CA ARG A 320 -9.07 -23.78 5.53
C ARG A 320 -9.75 -24.44 6.74
N LEU A 321 -9.14 -24.35 7.92
CA LEU A 321 -9.63 -25.00 9.15
C LEU A 321 -10.52 -24.09 9.99
N GLY A 322 -10.51 -22.78 9.74
CA GLY A 322 -11.18 -21.80 10.60
C GLY A 322 -11.74 -20.60 9.85
N THR A 323 -12.21 -19.62 10.61
CA THR A 323 -12.68 -18.34 10.07
C THR A 323 -11.78 -17.23 10.58
N SER A 324 -11.51 -16.24 9.74
CA SER A 324 -10.66 -15.11 10.12
C SER A 324 -11.48 -13.91 10.60
N VAL A 325 -10.86 -13.12 11.46
CA VAL A 325 -11.31 -11.78 11.83
C VAL A 325 -10.08 -10.90 11.85
N SER A 326 -10.14 -9.77 11.16
CA SER A 326 -9.06 -8.80 11.14
C SER A 326 -9.41 -7.63 12.05
N VAL A 327 -8.41 -7.05 12.69
CA VAL A 327 -8.54 -5.78 13.39
C VAL A 327 -7.81 -4.75 12.53
N TYR A 328 -8.57 -3.79 12.04
CA TYR A 328 -8.03 -2.61 11.40
C TYR A 328 -7.48 -1.65 12.44
N CYS A 329 -6.33 -1.04 12.17
CA CYS A 329 -5.70 -0.08 13.04
C CYS A 329 -5.02 1.01 12.23
N LEU A 330 -5.41 2.25 12.46
CA LEU A 330 -4.74 3.46 12.01
C LEU A 330 -3.74 3.89 13.07
N SER A 331 -2.46 3.89 12.72
CA SER A 331 -1.41 4.50 13.54
C SER A 331 -1.26 5.96 13.14
N LEU A 332 -1.64 6.89 14.01
CA LEU A 332 -1.47 8.33 13.81
C LEU A 332 -0.04 8.76 14.17
N SER A 333 0.46 9.83 13.53
CA SER A 333 1.77 10.42 13.85
C SER A 333 1.91 10.82 15.32
N ASP A 334 0.80 11.12 16.00
CA ASP A 334 0.76 11.47 17.43
C ASP A 334 0.89 10.25 18.36
N GLY A 335 1.06 9.04 17.82
CA GLY A 335 1.17 7.79 18.57
C GLY A 335 -0.17 7.22 19.05
N SER A 336 -1.29 7.84 18.69
CA SER A 336 -2.63 7.31 18.97
C SER A 336 -3.07 6.31 17.90
N PHE A 337 -3.95 5.39 18.30
CA PHE A 337 -4.44 4.32 17.42
C PHE A 337 -5.96 4.34 17.31
N VAL A 338 -6.48 4.38 16.08
CA VAL A 338 -7.91 4.20 15.81
C VAL A 338 -8.13 2.79 15.28
N THR A 339 -9.01 2.03 15.92
CA THR A 339 -9.19 0.60 15.63
C THR A 339 -10.61 0.26 15.27
N GLN A 340 -10.81 -0.60 14.28
CA GLN A 340 -12.13 -1.08 13.85
C GLN A 340 -12.11 -2.60 13.60
N PRO A 341 -13.16 -3.35 13.99
CA PRO A 341 -13.26 -4.75 13.60
C PRO A 341 -13.54 -4.88 12.09
N LEU A 342 -12.80 -5.76 11.44
CA LEU A 342 -13.00 -6.18 10.06
C LEU A 342 -13.36 -7.66 10.04
N ASN A 343 -14.64 -7.94 9.79
CA ASN A 343 -15.12 -9.32 9.70
C ASN A 343 -15.39 -9.73 8.26
N LEU A 344 -14.36 -9.67 7.40
CA LEU A 344 -14.48 -9.92 5.96
C LEU A 344 -14.88 -11.36 5.64
N THR A 345 -14.46 -12.34 6.45
CA THR A 345 -14.80 -13.76 6.28
C THR A 345 -15.98 -14.21 7.14
N CYS A 346 -16.80 -13.29 7.64
CA CYS A 346 -18.03 -13.57 8.39
C CYS A 346 -17.84 -14.55 9.58
N CYS A 347 -16.76 -14.40 10.35
CA CYS A 347 -16.52 -15.17 11.55
C CYS A 347 -17.69 -14.99 12.54
N PRO A 348 -18.41 -16.08 12.91
CA PRO A 348 -19.55 -15.99 13.81
C PRO A 348 -19.10 -15.79 15.25
N GLY A 349 -20.02 -15.29 16.10
CA GLY A 349 -19.87 -15.32 17.56
C GLY A 349 -18.73 -14.46 18.12
N ILE A 350 -18.40 -13.33 17.48
CA ILE A 350 -17.46 -12.35 18.01
C ILE A 350 -18.23 -11.42 18.95
N SER A 351 -18.00 -11.56 20.26
CA SER A 351 -18.51 -10.61 21.26
C SER A 351 -17.61 -9.38 21.36
N SER A 352 -18.13 -8.30 21.96
CA SER A 352 -17.35 -7.09 22.27
C SER A 352 -16.11 -7.39 23.12
N ASP A 353 -16.21 -8.37 24.01
CA ASP A 353 -15.16 -8.72 24.96
C ASP A 353 -14.00 -9.42 24.23
N ILE A 354 -14.31 -10.36 23.35
CA ILE A 354 -13.32 -11.01 22.49
C ILE A 354 -12.62 -9.96 21.62
N TYR A 355 -13.39 -9.05 21.01
CA TYR A 355 -12.82 -7.97 20.20
C TYR A 355 -11.87 -7.07 21.02
N SER A 356 -12.21 -6.74 22.26
CA SER A 356 -11.32 -5.94 23.12
C SER A 356 -9.98 -6.63 23.39
N GLY A 357 -10.00 -7.95 23.57
CA GLY A 357 -8.79 -8.76 23.71
C GLY A 357 -7.96 -8.78 22.44
N LEU A 358 -8.59 -9.03 21.28
CA LEU A 358 -7.92 -9.01 19.97
C LEU A 358 -7.33 -7.64 19.65
N LYS A 359 -8.04 -6.57 20.00
CA LYS A 359 -7.57 -5.19 19.85
C LYS A 359 -6.28 -4.96 20.63
N ALA A 360 -6.22 -5.37 21.91
CA ALA A 360 -5.00 -5.22 22.71
C ALA A 360 -3.81 -5.95 22.06
N VAL A 361 -4.04 -7.18 21.56
CA VAL A 361 -3.00 -7.93 20.85
C VAL A 361 -2.54 -7.21 19.57
N ALA A 362 -3.48 -6.67 18.80
CA ALA A 362 -3.16 -5.96 17.57
C ALA A 362 -2.32 -4.71 17.83
N LEU A 363 -2.64 -3.95 18.88
CA LEU A 363 -1.87 -2.77 19.28
C LEU A 363 -0.45 -3.12 19.73
N ASP A 364 -0.30 -4.19 20.53
CA ASP A 364 1.03 -4.67 20.94
C ASP A 364 1.88 -5.02 19.71
N VAL A 365 1.30 -5.73 18.74
CA VAL A 365 1.97 -6.13 17.50
C VAL A 365 2.38 -4.92 16.67
N ILE A 366 1.46 -3.98 16.45
CA ILE A 366 1.73 -2.79 15.63
C ILE A 366 2.79 -1.92 16.28
N SER A 367 2.78 -1.78 17.61
CA SER A 367 3.84 -1.09 18.34
C SER A 367 5.21 -1.75 18.15
N CYS A 368 5.27 -3.07 17.99
CA CYS A 368 6.51 -3.75 17.65
C CYS A 368 6.95 -3.40 16.22
N ILE A 369 6.02 -3.42 15.27
CA ILE A 369 6.29 -3.13 13.85
C ILE A 369 6.73 -1.68 13.65
N SER A 370 6.11 -0.72 14.35
CA SER A 370 6.45 0.70 14.23
C SER A 370 7.79 1.07 14.84
N ASN A 371 8.23 0.35 15.88
CA ASN A 371 9.50 0.59 16.56
C ASN A 371 10.69 -0.06 15.84
N SER A 372 10.45 -1.12 15.09
CA SER A 372 11.41 -1.62 14.12
C SER A 372 11.37 -0.70 12.91
N ASP A 373 12.32 0.22 12.80
CA ASP A 373 12.56 0.99 11.59
C ASP A 373 12.71 0.03 10.39
N ILE A 374 11.61 -0.16 9.65
CA ILE A 374 11.54 -0.72 8.31
C ILE A 374 11.22 0.43 7.36
#